data_AF-A0A5F9C9B1-F1
#
_entry.id   AF-A0A5F9C9B1-F1
#
_cell.length_a   1.000
_cell.length_b   1.000
_cell.length_c   1.000
_cell.angle_alpha   90.00
_cell.angle_beta   90.00
_cell.angle_gamma   90.00
#
_symmetry.space_group_name_H-M   'P 1'
#
loop_
_entity.id
_entity.type
_entity.pdbx_description
1 polymer ?
#
loop_
_entity_poly.entity_id
_entity_poly.type
_entity_poly.pdbx_seq_one_letter_code
_entity_poly.pdbx_strand_id
1 'polypeptide(L)'
;MPCHCSEISSDSRVLVSVSEYRMFIGHGENMDTGRGLLLAWVAGGGQEGWVGREHHLTILRWGFILQIHALITGPFDTPYEGGFFLFVFRCPPDYPIHPPRVKLMTTGNNTVRFNPNFYRNGKVCLSILGTWTGPAWSPAQSISSVLISIQSLMTENPYHNEPGFEQERHPGDSKNYNECIRHETIRVAVCDMMEGKCPCPEPLRGVMEKSFLEYYDFYEVACKDRLHLQGQTMQDPFGEKRGHFDYQSLLMRLGLIRQKVLERLHNENAEMDSDSSSSGTETDLHGSLRV
;
A
#
# COMPACT_ATOMS: atom_id res chain seq x y z
N MET A 1 -9.50 6.77 25.06
CA MET A 1 -9.39 5.36 24.62
C MET A 1 -8.39 5.33 23.46
N PRO A 2 -7.30 4.56 23.56
CA PRO A 2 -6.30 4.50 22.50
C PRO A 2 -6.88 3.77 21.28
N CYS A 3 -6.67 4.33 20.09
CA CYS A 3 -7.05 3.70 18.83
C CYS A 3 -6.19 2.46 18.63
N HIS A 4 -6.74 1.27 18.86
CA HIS A 4 -6.14 0.03 18.39
C HIS A 4 -6.11 0.07 16.85
N CYS A 5 -4.93 -0.17 16.27
CA CYS A 5 -4.84 -0.71 14.91
C CYS A 5 -5.56 -2.06 14.94
N SER A 6 -6.79 -2.09 14.43
CA SER A 6 -7.51 -3.33 14.19
C SER A 6 -6.83 -4.06 13.03
N GLU A 7 -6.29 -5.25 13.29
CA GLU A 7 -6.04 -6.25 12.25
C GLU A 7 -7.36 -6.49 11.49
N ILE A 8 -7.33 -6.24 10.19
CA ILE A 8 -8.44 -6.51 9.27
C ILE A 8 -8.29 -7.96 8.81
N SER A 9 -9.37 -8.74 8.98
CA SER A 9 -9.68 -10.10 8.49
C SER A 9 -8.63 -10.78 7.61
N SER A 10 -8.27 -12.02 7.97
CA SER A 10 -7.33 -12.93 7.29
C SER A 10 -7.63 -13.25 5.82
N ASP A 11 -8.80 -12.88 5.30
CA ASP A 11 -9.22 -13.12 3.91
C ASP A 11 -9.07 -11.92 2.97
N SER A 12 -8.65 -10.75 3.47
CA SER A 12 -8.61 -9.52 2.67
C SER A 12 -7.33 -8.77 2.99
N ARG A 13 -6.24 -9.07 2.27
CA ARG A 13 -4.92 -8.45 2.48
C ARG A 13 -4.91 -6.98 2.04
N VAL A 14 -5.55 -6.11 2.81
CA VAL A 14 -5.44 -4.65 2.74
C VAL A 14 -4.35 -4.22 3.71
N LEU A 15 -3.30 -3.60 3.19
CA LEU A 15 -2.15 -3.16 3.98
C LEU A 15 -2.15 -1.65 4.04
N VAL A 16 -1.98 -1.10 5.23
CA VAL A 16 -2.03 0.35 5.45
C VAL A 16 -0.73 0.80 6.12
N SER A 17 -0.05 1.76 5.51
CA SER A 17 1.08 2.46 6.10
C SER A 17 0.68 3.91 6.38
N VAL A 18 0.82 4.31 7.63
CA VAL A 18 0.64 5.69 8.03
C VAL A 18 1.99 6.39 7.97
N SER A 19 2.15 7.35 7.07
CA SER A 19 3.32 8.22 7.08
C SER A 19 2.99 9.47 7.89
N GLU A 20 3.39 9.52 9.16
CA GLU A 20 3.59 10.80 9.83
C GLU A 20 5.01 11.31 9.51
N TYR A 21 5.13 12.57 9.11
CA TYR A 21 6.34 13.31 9.49
C TYR A 21 6.14 13.73 10.95
N ARG A 22 6.78 13.05 11.90
CA ARG A 22 6.89 13.57 13.27
C ARG A 22 8.24 13.24 13.89
N MET A 23 8.83 14.30 14.44
CA MET A 23 9.93 14.38 15.41
C MET A 23 10.30 13.05 16.09
N PHE A 24 11.60 12.77 16.07
CA PHE A 24 12.23 11.62 16.74
C PHE A 24 12.08 11.67 18.26
N ILE A 25 11.83 10.51 18.88
CA ILE A 25 12.07 10.24 20.29
C ILE A 25 12.99 9.01 20.36
N GLY A 26 14.16 9.16 20.99
CA GLY A 26 15.11 8.09 21.29
C GLY A 26 15.28 7.92 22.81
N HIS A 27 15.56 6.68 23.22
CA HIS A 27 15.72 6.24 24.61
C HIS A 27 17.04 6.71 25.26
N GLY A 28 17.02 6.93 26.58
CA GLY A 28 18.20 7.01 27.43
C GLY A 28 17.83 6.92 28.90
N GLU A 29 18.24 5.85 29.58
CA GLU A 29 18.16 5.69 31.03
C GLU A 29 19.23 6.54 31.72
N ASN A 30 18.96 7.03 32.94
CA ASN A 30 20.01 6.98 33.95
C ASN A 30 19.50 6.90 35.39
N MET A 31 20.27 6.13 36.16
CA MET A 31 20.18 5.79 37.56
C MET A 31 20.34 7.05 38.43
N ASP A 32 19.46 7.30 39.40
CA ASP A 32 19.84 7.62 40.82
C ASP A 32 18.69 8.04 41.76
N THR A 33 17.43 8.05 41.33
CA THR A 33 16.32 8.21 42.27
C THR A 33 15.23 7.23 41.90
N GLY A 34 15.03 6.19 42.70
CA GLY A 34 14.03 5.13 42.49
C GLY A 34 12.56 5.58 42.55
N ARG A 35 12.20 6.63 41.80
CA ARG A 35 10.84 7.12 41.53
C ARG A 35 10.81 7.68 40.11
N GLY A 36 10.28 6.89 39.18
CA GLY A 36 10.16 7.29 37.77
C GLY A 36 9.14 8.42 37.58
N LEU A 37 9.63 9.60 37.24
CA LEU A 37 8.85 10.70 36.66
C LEU A 37 9.33 10.87 35.22
N LEU A 38 8.42 10.80 34.24
CA LEU A 38 8.76 10.93 32.83
C LEU A 38 9.11 12.41 32.53
N LEU A 39 10.40 12.70 32.42
CA LEU A 39 10.94 14.02 32.06
C LEU A 39 11.65 13.88 30.71
N ALA A 40 11.15 14.57 29.67
CA ALA A 40 11.81 14.64 28.38
C ALA A 40 12.75 15.86 28.35
N TRP A 41 14.02 15.58 28.09
CA TRP A 41 15.09 16.55 27.79
C TRP A 41 15.02 16.95 26.32
N VAL A 42 15.21 18.23 26.02
CA VAL A 42 15.38 18.75 24.65
C VAL A 42 16.81 19.28 24.57
N ALA A 43 17.62 18.73 23.67
CA ALA A 43 18.88 19.37 23.30
C ALA A 43 18.96 19.61 21.81
N GLY A 44 19.43 20.82 21.50
CA GLY A 44 19.71 21.25 20.16
C GLY A 44 20.15 22.71 20.15
N GLY A 45 21.37 22.93 20.64
CA GLY A 45 22.29 24.02 20.26
C GLY A 45 21.71 25.41 20.01
N GLY A 46 21.90 26.31 20.99
CA GLY A 46 21.85 27.75 20.79
C GLY A 46 20.86 28.47 21.69
N GLN A 47 21.34 28.83 22.89
CA GLN A 47 20.67 29.54 23.98
C GLN A 47 19.68 28.71 24.82
N GLU A 48 20.17 28.39 26.01
CA GLU A 48 19.49 27.75 27.13
C GLU A 48 18.50 28.73 27.78
N GLY A 49 17.30 28.26 28.08
CA GLY A 49 16.34 29.03 28.87
C GLY A 49 15.28 28.13 29.48
N TRP A 50 15.23 28.09 30.82
CA TRP A 50 14.16 27.44 31.57
C TRP A 50 12.97 28.40 31.67
N VAL A 51 11.76 27.95 31.31
CA VAL A 51 10.53 28.63 31.74
C VAL A 51 9.69 27.64 32.50
N GLY A 52 9.61 27.86 33.82
CA GLY A 52 8.71 27.19 34.72
C GLY A 52 7.58 28.11 35.16
N ARG A 53 6.42 27.47 35.31
CA ARG A 53 5.27 27.76 36.18
C ARG A 53 4.10 28.60 35.67
N GLU A 54 2.97 27.90 35.80
CA GLU A 54 1.68 28.31 36.34
C GLU A 54 0.63 28.91 35.38
N HIS A 55 -0.48 28.17 35.29
CA HIS A 55 -1.78 28.54 34.71
C HIS A 55 -1.80 28.89 33.22
N HIS A 56 -1.50 27.92 32.35
CA HIS A 56 -2.09 27.87 31.00
C HIS A 56 -2.29 26.40 30.60
N LEU A 57 -3.54 26.02 30.36
CA LEU A 57 -3.86 24.74 29.72
C LEU A 57 -3.44 24.83 28.25
N THR A 58 -2.17 24.52 27.96
CA THR A 58 -1.73 24.34 26.57
C THR A 58 -2.26 22.98 26.12
N ILE A 59 -3.36 22.98 25.36
CA ILE A 59 -3.79 21.81 24.60
C ILE A 59 -2.67 21.51 23.61
N LEU A 60 -1.81 20.56 23.96
CA LEU A 60 -0.88 19.96 23.00
C LEU A 60 -1.75 19.25 21.96
N ARG A 61 -1.91 19.89 20.80
CA ARG A 61 -2.55 19.27 19.63
C ARG A 61 -1.75 18.00 19.29
N TRP A 62 -2.34 16.85 19.60
CA TRP A 62 -1.95 15.56 19.02
C TRP A 62 -1.87 15.72 17.51
N GLY A 63 -0.84 15.14 16.91
CA GLY A 63 -0.55 15.27 15.48
C GLY A 63 -1.73 14.74 14.72
N PHE A 64 -2.30 15.57 13.86
CA PHE A 64 -3.31 15.10 12.93
C PHE A 64 -2.57 14.27 11.88
N ILE A 65 -2.84 12.98 11.82
CA ILE A 65 -2.49 12.14 10.68
C ILE A 65 -3.26 12.69 9.48
N LEU A 66 -2.60 13.51 8.65
CA LEU A 66 -3.22 14.14 7.49
C LEU A 66 -3.10 13.30 6.22
N GLN A 67 -2.16 12.36 6.15
CA GLN A 67 -1.93 11.53 4.97
C GLN A 67 -1.65 10.08 5.32
N ILE A 68 -2.30 9.16 4.61
CA ILE A 68 -2.17 7.70 4.79
C ILE A 68 -1.90 7.08 3.41
N HIS A 69 -1.02 6.08 3.35
CA HIS A 69 -0.77 5.26 2.18
C HIS A 69 -1.40 3.88 2.40
N ALA A 70 -2.19 3.40 1.45
CA ALA A 70 -2.81 2.09 1.53
C ALA A 70 -2.49 1.28 0.27
N LEU A 71 -2.01 0.07 0.46
CA LEU A 71 -1.79 -0.91 -0.59
C LEU A 71 -2.93 -1.93 -0.52
N ILE A 72 -3.74 -1.99 -1.57
CA ILE A 72 -4.79 -2.99 -1.72
C ILE A 72 -4.32 -4.00 -2.77
N THR A 73 -4.18 -5.26 -2.35
CA THR A 73 -4.00 -6.36 -3.30
C THR A 73 -5.34 -6.66 -3.97
N GLY A 74 -5.32 -6.76 -5.30
CA GLY A 74 -6.51 -7.09 -6.07
C GLY A 74 -7.07 -8.47 -5.69
N PRO A 75 -8.40 -8.61 -5.51
CA PRO A 75 -9.03 -9.85 -5.06
C PRO A 75 -8.82 -11.01 -6.03
N PHE A 76 -8.79 -12.24 -5.48
CA PHE A 76 -8.79 -13.48 -6.25
C PHE A 76 -10.04 -13.62 -7.13
N ASP A 77 -9.91 -14.35 -8.23
CA ASP A 77 -10.94 -14.61 -9.24
C ASP A 77 -11.45 -13.36 -9.97
N THR A 78 -10.70 -12.25 -9.89
CA THR A 78 -11.02 -11.00 -10.58
C THR A 78 -9.97 -10.61 -11.61
N PRO A 79 -10.28 -9.71 -12.57
CA PRO A 79 -9.26 -9.13 -13.45
C PRO A 79 -8.16 -8.34 -12.72
N TYR A 80 -8.31 -8.10 -11.42
CA TYR A 80 -7.37 -7.36 -10.57
C TYR A 80 -6.41 -8.27 -9.80
N GLU A 81 -6.64 -9.58 -9.84
CA GLU A 81 -6.00 -10.57 -8.97
C GLU A 81 -4.49 -10.41 -8.85
N GLY A 82 -4.03 -10.31 -7.60
CA GLY A 82 -2.62 -10.13 -7.25
C GLY A 82 -2.03 -8.77 -7.64
N GLY A 83 -2.77 -7.84 -8.24
CA GLY A 83 -2.29 -6.49 -8.55
C GLY A 83 -2.09 -5.64 -7.29
N PHE A 84 -1.04 -4.81 -7.27
CA PHE A 84 -0.72 -3.92 -6.17
C PHE A 84 -1.23 -2.50 -6.41
N PHE A 85 -2.40 -2.18 -5.86
CA PHE A 85 -3.04 -0.87 -6.03
C PHE A 85 -2.72 0.04 -4.84
N LEU A 86 -1.83 1.01 -5.04
CA LEU A 86 -1.45 2.00 -4.04
C LEU A 86 -2.41 3.19 -4.07
N PHE A 87 -2.95 3.53 -2.91
CA PHE A 87 -3.83 4.67 -2.69
C PHE A 87 -3.23 5.65 -1.70
N VAL A 88 -3.46 6.93 -1.92
CA VAL A 88 -3.15 8.00 -0.96
C VAL A 88 -4.46 8.58 -0.44
N PHE A 89 -4.60 8.57 0.86
CA PHE A 89 -5.70 9.19 1.60
C PHE A 89 -5.20 10.48 2.23
N ARG A 90 -6.03 11.53 2.17
CA ARG A 90 -5.79 12.78 2.88
C ARG A 90 -7.01 13.19 3.69
N CYS A 91 -6.90 13.12 5.00
CA CYS A 91 -7.96 13.56 5.91
C CYS A 91 -8.01 15.10 5.91
N PRO A 92 -9.20 15.72 5.75
CA PRO A 92 -9.32 17.15 5.91
C PRO A 92 -9.11 17.58 7.38
N PRO A 93 -8.81 18.86 7.65
CA PRO A 93 -8.60 19.36 9.02
C PRO A 93 -9.79 19.14 9.98
N ASP A 94 -10.98 18.93 9.44
CA ASP A 94 -12.23 18.69 10.16
C ASP A 94 -12.71 17.23 10.05
N TYR A 95 -11.85 16.29 9.65
CA TYR A 95 -12.18 14.86 9.74
C TYR A 95 -12.55 14.49 11.19
N PRO A 96 -13.61 13.69 11.44
CA PRO A 96 -14.42 12.93 10.49
C PRO A 96 -15.70 13.63 10.00
N ILE A 97 -15.83 14.96 10.17
CA ILE A 97 -17.02 15.70 9.68
C ILE A 97 -17.13 15.62 8.15
N HIS A 98 -16.01 15.75 7.44
CA HIS A 98 -15.92 15.56 5.99
C HIS A 98 -15.09 14.33 5.61
N PRO A 99 -15.38 13.70 4.46
CA PRO A 99 -14.68 12.50 4.02
C PRO A 99 -13.20 12.78 3.70
N PRO A 100 -12.34 11.76 3.78
CA PRO A 100 -10.97 11.87 3.27
C PRO A 100 -10.98 12.04 1.75
N ARG A 101 -9.98 12.74 1.22
CA ARG A 101 -9.69 12.71 -0.23
C ARG A 101 -8.87 11.47 -0.54
N VAL A 102 -9.26 10.71 -1.56
CA VAL A 102 -8.57 9.48 -1.97
C VAL A 102 -8.10 9.58 -3.41
N LYS A 103 -6.87 9.13 -3.67
CA LYS A 103 -6.31 9.03 -5.02
C LYS A 103 -5.67 7.66 -5.23
N LEU A 104 -6.03 6.99 -6.33
CA LEU A 104 -5.30 5.84 -6.85
C LEU A 104 -3.99 6.34 -7.49
N MET A 105 -2.86 5.85 -7.00
CA MET A 105 -1.52 6.18 -7.50
C MET A 105 -1.09 5.22 -8.62
N THR A 106 -1.45 3.95 -8.51
CA THR A 106 -1.18 2.91 -9.53
C THR A 106 -2.06 3.12 -10.76
N THR A 107 -1.67 4.05 -11.64
CA THR A 107 -2.42 4.43 -12.87
C THR A 107 -1.54 4.40 -14.13
N GLY A 108 -0.28 3.93 -14.00
CA GLY A 108 0.70 3.98 -15.09
C GLY A 108 0.97 5.41 -15.55
N ASN A 109 1.23 6.33 -14.63
CA ASN A 109 1.40 7.76 -14.90
C ASN A 109 0.17 8.42 -15.57
N ASN A 110 -1.01 8.12 -15.05
CA ASN A 110 -2.29 8.54 -15.59
C ASN A 110 -2.52 8.12 -17.06
N THR A 111 -2.21 6.88 -17.40
CA THR A 111 -2.50 6.31 -18.73
C THR A 111 -3.58 5.23 -18.69
N VAL A 112 -3.81 4.63 -17.52
CA VAL A 112 -4.73 3.50 -17.35
C VAL A 112 -5.93 3.88 -16.50
N ARG A 113 -7.14 3.71 -17.04
CA ARG A 113 -8.39 3.61 -16.26
C ARG A 113 -8.57 2.14 -15.88
N PHE A 114 -8.53 1.85 -14.58
CA PHE A 114 -8.61 0.47 -14.08
C PHE A 114 -10.04 -0.03 -13.88
N ASN A 115 -10.98 0.88 -13.64
CA ASN A 115 -12.36 0.54 -13.31
C ASN A 115 -13.26 1.71 -13.75
N PRO A 116 -14.56 1.49 -14.02
CA PRO A 116 -15.48 2.61 -14.21
C PRO A 116 -15.39 3.66 -13.09
N ASN A 117 -15.09 3.24 -11.87
CA ASN A 117 -14.89 4.07 -10.68
C ASN A 117 -13.41 4.43 -10.37
N PHE A 118 -12.42 3.88 -11.09
CA PHE A 118 -10.98 4.19 -10.93
C PHE A 118 -10.45 4.86 -12.19
N TYR A 119 -10.46 6.18 -12.17
CA TYR A 119 -10.19 7.00 -13.34
C TYR A 119 -8.70 7.05 -13.63
N ARG A 120 -8.38 7.32 -14.90
CA ARG A 120 -7.02 7.52 -15.39
C ARG A 120 -6.23 8.53 -14.56
N ASN A 121 -6.84 9.63 -14.12
CA ASN A 121 -6.18 10.66 -13.30
C ASN A 121 -6.05 10.30 -11.80
N GLY A 122 -6.42 9.08 -11.41
CA GLY A 122 -6.40 8.58 -10.04
C GLY A 122 -7.66 8.90 -9.22
N LYS A 123 -8.68 9.57 -9.79
CA LYS A 123 -9.95 9.81 -9.07
C LYS A 123 -10.64 8.47 -8.77
N VAL A 124 -11.03 8.31 -7.51
CA VAL A 124 -11.85 7.19 -7.03
C VAL A 124 -13.29 7.68 -6.87
N CYS A 125 -14.24 6.98 -7.50
CA CYS A 125 -15.66 7.31 -7.42
C CYS A 125 -16.39 6.39 -6.43
N LEU A 126 -16.73 6.94 -5.27
CA LEU A 126 -17.50 6.29 -4.20
C LEU A 126 -18.50 7.28 -3.61
N SER A 127 -19.71 6.82 -3.31
CA SER A 127 -20.76 7.71 -2.78
C SER A 127 -20.39 8.26 -1.40
N ILE A 128 -19.77 7.43 -0.56
CA ILE A 128 -19.25 7.82 0.76
C ILE A 128 -18.06 8.79 0.67
N LEU A 129 -17.51 9.05 -0.52
CA LEU A 129 -16.53 10.10 -0.78
C LEU A 129 -17.15 11.32 -1.49
N GLY A 130 -18.48 11.34 -1.68
CA GLY A 130 -19.18 12.41 -2.41
C GLY A 130 -18.86 12.48 -3.90
N THR A 131 -18.32 11.40 -4.49
CA THR A 131 -17.85 11.36 -5.88
C THR A 131 -18.70 10.44 -6.77
N TRP A 132 -19.76 9.85 -6.22
CA TRP A 132 -20.69 8.96 -6.90
C TRP A 132 -22.09 9.06 -6.29
N THR A 133 -23.10 8.58 -7.00
CA THR A 133 -24.48 8.51 -6.49
C THR A 133 -24.62 7.38 -5.46
N GLY A 134 -25.32 7.64 -4.35
CA GLY A 134 -25.56 6.65 -3.29
C GLY A 134 -25.54 7.27 -1.88
N PRO A 135 -25.38 6.45 -0.82
CA PRO A 135 -25.26 6.94 0.55
C PRO A 135 -24.09 7.91 0.70
N ALA A 136 -24.35 9.06 1.32
CA ALA A 136 -23.35 10.07 1.58
C ALA A 136 -22.43 9.70 2.74
N TRP A 137 -21.28 10.37 2.83
CA TRP A 137 -20.40 10.31 3.99
C TRP A 137 -21.17 10.64 5.27
N SER A 138 -20.88 9.90 6.34
CA SER A 138 -21.25 10.29 7.70
C SER A 138 -20.05 10.07 8.62
N PRO A 139 -19.93 10.80 9.74
CA PRO A 139 -18.85 10.60 10.71
C PRO A 139 -18.80 9.21 11.36
N ALA A 140 -19.80 8.35 11.11
CA ALA A 140 -19.79 6.94 11.51
C ALA A 140 -18.89 6.07 10.61
N GLN A 141 -18.58 6.54 9.40
CA GLN A 141 -17.66 5.87 8.50
C GLN A 141 -16.19 6.09 8.94
N SER A 142 -15.33 5.17 8.53
CA SER A 142 -13.90 5.17 8.86
C SER A 142 -13.02 4.97 7.62
N ILE A 143 -11.72 5.20 7.74
CA ILE A 143 -10.76 4.83 6.68
C ILE A 143 -10.90 3.36 6.29
N SER A 144 -11.11 2.45 7.25
CA SER A 144 -11.34 1.03 6.98
C SER A 144 -12.59 0.79 6.13
N SER A 145 -13.72 1.44 6.45
CA SER A 145 -14.94 1.33 5.64
C SER A 145 -14.76 1.82 4.20
N VAL A 146 -13.93 2.86 4.00
CA VAL A 146 -13.59 3.35 2.67
C VAL A 146 -12.70 2.34 1.94
N LEU A 147 -11.69 1.77 2.60
CA LEU A 147 -10.82 0.75 2.02
C LEU A 147 -11.59 -0.50 1.59
N ILE A 148 -12.52 -0.99 2.42
CA ILE A 148 -13.41 -2.09 2.09
C ILE A 148 -14.25 -1.73 0.86
N SER A 149 -14.84 -0.53 0.84
CA SER A 149 -15.64 -0.06 -0.31
C SER A 149 -14.82 0.04 -1.60
N ILE A 150 -13.55 0.45 -1.52
CA ILE A 150 -12.63 0.46 -2.68
C ILE A 150 -12.36 -0.96 -3.16
N GLN A 151 -12.05 -1.90 -2.26
CA GLN A 151 -11.78 -3.28 -2.65
C GLN A 151 -13.02 -3.94 -3.27
N SER A 152 -14.23 -3.65 -2.75
CA SER A 152 -15.48 -4.17 -3.31
C SER A 152 -15.81 -3.66 -4.73
N LEU A 153 -15.18 -2.58 -5.20
CA LEU A 153 -15.31 -2.15 -6.61
C LEU A 153 -14.51 -3.02 -7.58
N MET A 154 -13.53 -3.77 -7.08
CA MET A 154 -12.70 -4.70 -7.84
C MET A 154 -13.42 -6.05 -8.00
N THR A 155 -14.53 -6.05 -8.73
CA THR A 155 -15.40 -7.23 -8.92
C THR A 155 -14.88 -8.16 -10.02
N GLU A 156 -15.46 -9.36 -10.13
CA GLU A 156 -15.19 -10.32 -11.22
C GLU A 156 -15.55 -9.75 -12.60
N ASN A 157 -16.57 -8.89 -12.68
CA ASN A 157 -17.08 -8.30 -13.92
C ASN A 157 -17.23 -6.77 -13.79
N PRO A 158 -16.11 -6.02 -13.73
CA PRO A 158 -16.10 -4.59 -13.46
C PRO A 158 -16.74 -3.73 -14.55
N TYR A 159 -17.05 -4.29 -15.72
CA TYR A 159 -17.83 -3.63 -16.77
C TYR A 159 -19.18 -3.14 -16.23
N HIS A 160 -19.83 -3.95 -15.37
CA HIS A 160 -21.14 -3.63 -14.80
C HIS A 160 -21.12 -2.52 -13.74
N ASN A 161 -19.94 -1.99 -13.39
CA ASN A 161 -19.85 -0.84 -12.49
C ASN A 161 -20.22 0.49 -13.21
N GLU A 162 -20.22 0.53 -14.54
CA GLU A 162 -20.65 1.70 -15.30
C GLU A 162 -22.20 1.81 -15.30
N PRO A 163 -22.80 2.96 -14.90
CA PRO A 163 -24.26 3.09 -14.83
C PRO A 163 -24.94 2.84 -16.18
N GLY A 164 -25.96 1.97 -16.17
CA GLY A 164 -26.68 1.59 -17.39
C GLY A 164 -25.97 0.51 -18.23
N PHE A 165 -24.97 -0.16 -17.66
CA PHE A 165 -24.25 -1.29 -18.26
C PHE A 165 -24.41 -2.57 -17.43
N GLU A 166 -25.51 -2.69 -16.66
CA GLU A 166 -25.86 -3.90 -15.91
C GLU A 166 -26.08 -5.10 -16.85
N GLN A 167 -26.47 -4.82 -18.10
CA GLN A 167 -26.49 -5.79 -19.20
C GLN A 167 -25.43 -5.40 -20.23
N GLU A 168 -24.77 -6.41 -20.82
CA GLU A 168 -23.83 -6.18 -21.93
C GLU A 168 -24.56 -5.58 -23.13
N ARG A 169 -23.96 -4.57 -23.77
CA ARG A 169 -24.54 -3.98 -24.99
C ARG A 169 -24.32 -4.90 -26.19
N HIS A 170 -23.16 -5.54 -26.24
CA HIS A 170 -22.83 -6.58 -27.20
C HIS A 170 -22.31 -7.82 -26.45
N PRO A 171 -22.65 -9.03 -26.91
CA PRO A 171 -22.16 -10.25 -26.28
C PRO A 171 -20.64 -10.26 -26.16
N GLY A 172 -20.13 -10.45 -24.94
CA GLY A 172 -18.70 -10.52 -24.65
C GLY A 172 -18.03 -9.19 -24.32
N ASP A 173 -18.77 -8.08 -24.24
CA ASP A 173 -18.22 -6.78 -23.81
C ASP A 173 -17.55 -6.86 -22.43
N SER A 174 -18.19 -7.50 -21.44
CA SER A 174 -17.61 -7.67 -20.09
C SER A 174 -16.35 -8.52 -20.16
N LYS A 175 -16.35 -9.60 -20.93
CA LYS A 175 -15.18 -10.46 -21.12
C LYS A 175 -14.01 -9.68 -21.76
N ASN A 176 -14.27 -8.91 -22.81
CA ASN A 176 -13.25 -8.10 -23.46
C ASN A 176 -12.67 -7.04 -22.52
N TYR A 177 -13.53 -6.40 -21.71
CA TYR A 177 -13.10 -5.48 -20.67
C TYR A 177 -12.23 -6.19 -19.61
N ASN A 178 -12.63 -7.38 -19.18
CA ASN A 178 -11.86 -8.20 -18.24
C ASN A 178 -10.46 -8.53 -18.77
N GLU A 179 -10.32 -8.87 -20.04
CA GLU A 179 -9.01 -9.13 -20.64
C GLU A 179 -8.15 -7.85 -20.67
N CYS A 180 -8.74 -6.70 -21.01
CA CYS A 180 -8.05 -5.42 -20.95
C CYS A 180 -7.55 -5.12 -19.54
N ILE A 181 -8.42 -5.23 -18.53
CA ILE A 181 -8.06 -4.95 -17.13
C ILE A 181 -7.01 -5.94 -16.63
N ARG A 182 -7.11 -7.23 -16.95
CA ARG A 182 -6.13 -8.23 -16.49
C ARG A 182 -4.75 -7.98 -17.06
N HIS A 183 -4.65 -7.65 -18.35
CA HIS A 183 -3.35 -7.29 -18.94
C HIS A 183 -2.77 -6.05 -18.25
N GLU A 184 -3.58 -5.03 -18.05
CA GLU A 184 -3.18 -3.78 -17.39
C GLU A 184 -2.81 -3.96 -15.91
N THR A 185 -3.50 -4.86 -15.18
CA THR A 185 -3.16 -5.25 -13.82
C THR A 185 -1.75 -5.86 -13.78
N ILE A 186 -1.46 -6.85 -14.61
CA ILE A 186 -0.13 -7.48 -14.62
C ILE A 186 0.93 -6.49 -15.10
N ARG A 187 0.63 -5.67 -16.12
CA ARG A 187 1.59 -4.71 -16.68
C ARG A 187 1.95 -3.60 -15.71
N VAL A 188 0.95 -2.99 -15.08
CA VAL A 188 1.10 -1.76 -14.29
C VAL A 188 1.02 -2.04 -12.80
N ALA A 189 -0.02 -2.73 -12.34
CA ALA A 189 -0.21 -2.99 -10.92
C ALA A 189 0.72 -4.08 -10.37
N VAL A 190 1.30 -4.93 -11.22
CA VAL A 190 2.33 -5.90 -10.82
C VAL A 190 3.71 -5.43 -11.30
N CYS A 191 3.98 -5.47 -12.62
CA CYS A 191 5.34 -5.26 -13.11
C CYS A 191 5.85 -3.83 -12.86
N ASP A 192 5.10 -2.78 -13.21
CA ASP A 192 5.56 -1.39 -12.99
C ASP A 192 5.72 -1.06 -11.49
N MET A 193 4.83 -1.59 -10.64
CA MET A 193 4.93 -1.44 -9.18
C MET A 193 6.19 -2.09 -8.62
N MET A 194 6.46 -3.33 -9.01
CA MET A 194 7.65 -4.08 -8.59
C MET A 194 8.95 -3.52 -9.15
N GLU A 195 8.92 -2.94 -10.36
CA GLU A 195 10.04 -2.21 -10.95
C GLU A 195 10.26 -0.82 -10.31
N GLY A 196 9.37 -0.38 -9.42
CA GLY A 196 9.49 0.89 -8.71
C GLY A 196 9.15 2.13 -9.56
N LYS A 197 8.35 1.98 -10.62
CA LYS A 197 7.90 3.13 -11.43
C LYS A 197 6.86 4.00 -10.71
N CYS A 198 6.23 3.48 -9.67
CA CYS A 198 5.40 4.25 -8.74
C CYS A 198 6.15 4.46 -7.42
N PRO A 199 6.26 5.70 -6.91
CA PRO A 199 6.74 5.93 -5.56
C PRO A 199 5.85 5.19 -4.55
N CYS A 200 6.45 4.31 -3.76
CA CYS A 200 5.78 3.51 -2.75
C CYS A 200 6.60 3.58 -1.45
N PRO A 201 5.99 3.87 -0.28
CA PRO A 201 6.69 3.85 1.00
C PRO A 201 7.40 2.50 1.24
N GLU A 202 8.62 2.56 1.76
CA GLU A 202 9.46 1.37 2.04
C GLU A 202 8.73 0.29 2.86
N PRO A 203 7.96 0.62 3.92
CA PRO A 203 7.23 -0.42 4.68
C PRO A 203 6.23 -1.21 3.84
N LEU A 204 5.64 -0.60 2.81
CA LEU A 204 4.71 -1.29 1.90
C LEU A 204 5.45 -2.10 0.84
N ARG A 205 6.70 -1.75 0.51
CA ARG A 205 7.50 -2.45 -0.49
C ARG A 205 7.88 -3.86 -0.04
N GLY A 206 8.31 -4.04 1.21
CA GLY A 206 8.67 -5.39 1.71
C GLY A 206 7.51 -6.37 1.63
N VAL A 207 6.29 -5.94 1.99
CA VAL A 207 5.10 -6.80 1.90
C VAL A 207 4.68 -7.05 0.45
N MET A 208 4.83 -6.05 -0.42
CA MET A 208 4.60 -6.20 -1.87
C MET A 208 5.54 -7.25 -2.47
N GLU A 209 6.83 -7.23 -2.10
CA GLU A 209 7.84 -8.19 -2.59
C GLU A 209 7.57 -9.61 -2.13
N LYS A 210 7.23 -9.80 -0.84
CA LYS A 210 6.81 -11.10 -0.32
C LYS A 210 5.55 -11.62 -1.04
N SER A 211 4.53 -10.77 -1.16
CA SER A 211 3.26 -11.14 -1.82
C SER A 211 3.46 -11.48 -3.30
N PHE A 212 4.36 -10.76 -3.99
CA PHE A 212 4.68 -11.04 -5.39
C PHE A 212 5.21 -12.46 -5.59
N LEU A 213 6.09 -12.95 -4.69
CA LEU A 213 6.59 -14.32 -4.74
C LEU A 213 5.49 -15.34 -4.46
N GLU A 214 4.59 -15.05 -3.52
CA GLU A 214 3.43 -15.92 -3.21
C GLU A 214 2.46 -16.04 -4.41
N TYR A 215 2.29 -14.98 -5.20
CA TYR A 215 1.40 -14.95 -6.37
C TYR A 215 2.10 -15.25 -7.70
N TYR A 216 3.41 -15.54 -7.70
CA TYR A 216 4.18 -15.60 -8.94
C TYR A 216 3.61 -16.62 -9.94
N ASP A 217 3.32 -17.83 -9.47
CA ASP A 217 2.86 -18.93 -10.33
C ASP A 217 1.49 -18.59 -10.95
N PHE A 218 0.64 -17.85 -10.23
CA PHE A 218 -0.63 -17.35 -10.76
C PHE A 218 -0.39 -16.38 -11.94
N TYR A 219 0.49 -15.39 -11.79
CA TYR A 219 0.78 -14.46 -12.88
C TYR A 219 1.35 -15.18 -14.09
N GLU A 220 2.21 -16.17 -13.86
CA GLU A 220 2.86 -16.94 -14.92
C GLU A 220 1.82 -17.74 -15.73
N VAL A 221 0.93 -18.47 -15.05
CA VAL A 221 -0.16 -19.22 -15.69
C VAL A 221 -1.10 -18.27 -16.43
N ALA A 222 -1.53 -17.18 -15.78
CA ALA A 222 -2.43 -16.21 -16.38
C ALA A 222 -1.88 -15.60 -17.69
N CYS A 223 -0.57 -15.36 -17.75
CA CYS A 223 0.10 -14.89 -18.96
C CYS A 223 0.26 -16.00 -20.01
N LYS A 224 0.69 -17.21 -19.61
CA LYS A 224 0.87 -18.36 -20.53
C LYS A 224 -0.43 -18.72 -21.25
N ASP A 225 -1.54 -18.76 -20.52
CA ASP A 225 -2.86 -19.06 -21.06
C ASP A 225 -3.33 -18.03 -22.10
N ARG A 226 -2.77 -16.81 -22.05
CA ARG A 226 -3.16 -15.67 -22.91
C ARG A 226 -2.12 -15.30 -23.96
N LEU A 227 -1.09 -16.13 -24.16
CA LEU A 227 -0.13 -15.93 -25.24
C LEU A 227 -0.78 -15.94 -26.64
N HIS A 228 -1.93 -16.60 -26.79
CA HIS A 228 -2.71 -16.57 -28.03
C HIS A 228 -3.26 -15.17 -28.38
N LEU A 229 -3.34 -14.24 -27.42
CA LEU A 229 -3.76 -12.85 -27.63
C LEU A 229 -2.62 -11.93 -28.07
N GLN A 230 -1.37 -12.41 -28.09
CA GLN A 230 -0.19 -11.60 -28.38
C GLN A 230 -0.35 -10.77 -29.67
N GLY A 231 -0.09 -9.47 -29.57
CA GLY A 231 -0.17 -8.52 -30.69
C GLY A 231 -1.59 -8.11 -31.10
N GLN A 232 -2.64 -8.73 -30.57
CA GLN A 232 -4.02 -8.34 -30.85
C GLN A 232 -4.36 -7.02 -30.16
N THR A 233 -5.12 -6.16 -30.83
CA THR A 233 -5.58 -4.89 -30.25
C THR A 233 -6.59 -5.15 -29.13
N MET A 234 -6.39 -4.49 -27.99
CA MET A 234 -7.32 -4.54 -26.87
C MET A 234 -8.67 -3.92 -27.25
N GLN A 235 -9.73 -4.71 -27.13
CA GLN A 235 -11.10 -4.28 -27.41
C GLN A 235 -11.75 -3.78 -26.11
N ASP A 236 -11.59 -2.49 -25.79
CA ASP A 236 -12.29 -1.90 -24.66
C ASP A 236 -13.72 -1.47 -25.08
N PRO A 237 -14.79 -2.01 -24.47
CA PRO A 237 -16.17 -1.70 -24.87
C PRO A 237 -16.60 -0.26 -24.58
N PHE A 238 -15.85 0.49 -23.76
CA PHE A 238 -16.05 1.93 -23.55
C PHE A 238 -15.29 2.79 -24.57
N GLY A 239 -14.63 2.16 -25.56
CA GLY A 239 -13.92 2.84 -26.64
C GLY A 239 -12.55 3.40 -26.24
N GLU A 240 -12.00 2.98 -25.09
CA GLU A 240 -10.68 3.45 -24.64
C GLU A 240 -9.55 2.77 -25.42
N LYS A 241 -8.64 3.56 -26.00
CA LYS A 241 -7.46 3.02 -26.69
C LYS A 241 -6.39 2.61 -25.66
N ARG A 242 -6.20 1.30 -25.48
CA ARG A 242 -5.21 0.72 -24.56
C ARG A 242 -3.97 0.13 -25.23
N GLY A 243 -4.01 -0.05 -26.55
CA GLY A 243 -2.91 -0.63 -27.33
C GLY A 243 -3.15 -2.10 -27.65
N HIS A 244 -2.10 -2.92 -27.56
CA HIS A 244 -2.12 -4.33 -27.94
C HIS A 244 -1.70 -5.20 -26.76
N PHE A 245 -2.22 -6.42 -26.70
CA PHE A 245 -1.77 -7.39 -25.73
C PHE A 245 -0.30 -7.77 -25.99
N ASP A 246 0.49 -7.78 -24.92
CA ASP A 246 1.92 -8.12 -24.94
C ASP A 246 2.29 -9.01 -23.76
N TYR A 247 1.68 -10.19 -23.67
CA TYR A 247 1.93 -11.16 -22.61
C TYR A 247 3.34 -11.76 -22.66
N GLN A 248 3.97 -11.78 -23.84
CA GLN A 248 5.36 -12.24 -23.98
C GLN A 248 6.33 -11.33 -23.22
N SER A 249 6.23 -10.01 -23.37
CA SER A 249 7.05 -9.08 -22.59
C SER A 249 6.70 -9.13 -21.11
N LEU A 250 5.42 -9.33 -20.73
CA LEU A 250 5.03 -9.47 -19.33
C LEU A 250 5.67 -10.70 -18.67
N LEU A 251 5.68 -11.86 -19.32
CA LEU A 251 6.36 -13.06 -18.80
C LEU A 251 7.86 -12.82 -18.58
N MET A 252 8.53 -12.17 -19.53
CA MET A 252 9.94 -11.82 -19.40
C MET A 252 10.18 -10.91 -18.20
N ARG A 253 9.36 -9.86 -18.04
CA ARG A 253 9.44 -8.91 -16.93
C ARG A 253 9.20 -9.59 -15.59
N LEU A 254 8.16 -10.43 -15.48
CA LEU A 254 7.87 -11.20 -14.27
C LEU A 254 9.07 -12.05 -13.84
N GLY A 255 9.69 -12.79 -14.78
CA GLY A 255 10.88 -13.60 -14.49
C GLY A 255 12.06 -12.77 -13.98
N LEU A 256 12.34 -11.64 -14.63
CA LEU A 256 13.40 -10.71 -14.21
C LEU A 256 13.14 -10.10 -12.83
N ILE A 257 11.88 -9.75 -12.53
CA ILE A 257 11.47 -9.24 -11.21
C ILE A 257 11.68 -10.32 -10.16
N ARG A 258 11.21 -11.56 -10.40
CA ARG A 258 11.37 -12.68 -9.46
C ARG A 258 12.83 -12.94 -9.12
N GLN A 259 13.71 -12.95 -10.13
CA GLN A 259 15.14 -13.10 -9.91
C GLN A 259 15.68 -12.01 -8.97
N LYS A 260 15.38 -10.74 -9.27
CA LYS A 260 15.84 -9.59 -8.45
C LYS A 260 15.33 -9.63 -7.01
N VAL A 261 14.07 -10.02 -6.80
CA VAL A 261 13.48 -10.11 -5.46
C VAL A 261 14.14 -11.24 -4.66
N LEU A 262 14.36 -12.40 -5.27
CA LEU A 262 15.05 -13.52 -4.61
C LEU A 262 16.50 -13.18 -4.25
N GLU A 263 17.23 -12.51 -5.14
CA GLU A 263 18.59 -12.03 -4.88
C GLU A 263 18.63 -11.06 -3.69
N ARG A 264 17.66 -10.13 -3.60
CA ARG A 264 17.59 -9.19 -2.48
C ARG A 264 17.30 -9.89 -1.15
N LEU A 265 16.30 -10.77 -1.11
CA LEU A 265 15.94 -11.50 0.12
C LEU A 265 17.07 -12.43 0.58
N HIS A 266 17.84 -13.00 -0.35
CA HIS A 266 19.02 -13.79 -0.01
C HIS A 266 20.10 -12.94 0.69
N ASN A 267 20.36 -11.74 0.17
CA ASN A 267 21.35 -10.84 0.74
C ASN A 267 20.93 -10.31 2.13
N GLU A 268 19.65 -9.97 2.31
CA GLU A 268 19.11 -9.53 3.61
C GLU A 268 19.25 -10.61 4.71
N ASN A 269 19.00 -11.88 4.35
CA ASN A 269 19.20 -13.00 5.29
C ASN A 269 20.68 -13.22 5.62
N ALA A 270 21.58 -13.08 4.65
CA ALA A 270 23.02 -13.24 4.87
C ALA A 270 23.61 -12.15 5.79
N GLU A 271 23.11 -10.92 5.71
CA GLU A 271 23.51 -9.82 6.61
C GLU A 271 23.01 -10.05 8.04
N MET A 272 21.75 -10.49 8.22
CA MET A 272 21.21 -10.85 9.55
C MET A 272 21.98 -12.00 10.24
N ASP A 273 22.39 -13.01 9.48
CA ASP A 273 23.17 -14.13 10.02
C ASP A 273 24.59 -13.67 10.44
N SER A 274 25.16 -12.66 9.78
CA SER A 274 26.47 -12.13 10.13
C SER A 274 26.47 -11.29 11.42
N ASP A 275 25.43 -10.50 11.67
CA ASP A 275 25.29 -9.66 12.87
C ASP A 275 24.96 -10.46 14.14
N SER A 276 24.31 -11.63 14.00
CA SER A 276 24.05 -12.53 15.13
C SER A 276 25.27 -13.32 15.61
N SER A 277 26.36 -13.32 14.83
CA SER A 277 27.60 -14.04 15.14
C SER A 277 28.65 -13.21 15.89
N SER A 278 28.45 -11.89 16.08
CA SER A 278 29.45 -11.00 16.68
C SER A 278 29.29 -10.72 18.18
N SER A 279 28.37 -11.39 18.91
CA SER A 279 28.10 -11.11 20.33
C SER A 279 28.53 -12.22 21.29
N GLY A 280 29.65 -12.91 21.05
CA GLY A 280 30.07 -13.98 21.97
C GLY A 280 31.50 -14.45 21.85
N THR A 281 32.47 -13.64 22.32
CA THR A 281 33.70 -14.12 22.99
C THR A 281 34.38 -12.98 23.75
N GLU A 282 34.04 -12.78 25.02
CA GLU A 282 35.01 -12.33 26.02
C GLU A 282 35.35 -13.55 26.86
N THR A 283 36.48 -14.18 26.53
CA THR A 283 37.06 -15.27 27.31
C THR A 283 37.82 -14.71 28.50
N ASP A 284 37.43 -15.17 29.68
CA ASP A 284 38.11 -15.05 30.97
C ASP A 284 39.63 -15.27 30.88
N LEU A 285 40.39 -14.32 31.43
CA LEU A 285 41.77 -14.52 31.84
C LEU A 285 42.03 -13.70 33.11
N HIS A 286 41.67 -14.24 34.27
CA HIS A 286 42.36 -13.87 35.50
C HIS A 286 42.91 -15.11 36.20
N GLY A 287 44.21 -15.32 36.00
CA GLY A 287 45.02 -16.32 36.67
C GLY A 287 45.14 -16.04 38.16
N SER A 288 44.93 -17.09 38.94
CA SER A 288 45.27 -17.20 40.35
C SER A 288 46.77 -17.37 40.52
N LEU A 289 47.43 -16.53 41.33
CA LEU A 289 48.52 -16.93 42.24
C LEU A 289 49.05 -15.79 43.14
N ARG A 290 49.26 -16.15 44.43
CA ARG A 290 49.99 -15.49 45.55
C ARG A 290 49.17 -14.44 46.32
N VAL A 291 49.02 -14.49 47.65
CA VAL A 291 49.87 -15.02 48.76
C VAL A 291 49.00 -15.76 49.78
#